data_AF-A0A1H2DP83-F1
#
_entry.id   AF-A0A1H2DP83-F1
#
_cell.length_a   1.000
_cell.length_b   1.000
_cell.length_c   1.000
_cell.angle_alpha   90.00
_cell.angle_beta   90.00
_cell.angle_gamma   90.00
#
_symmetry.space_group_name_H-M   'P 1'
#
loop_
_entity.id
_entity.type
_entity.pdbx_description
1 polymer ?
#
loop_
_entity_poly.entity_id
_entity_poly.type
_entity_poly.pdbx_seq_one_letter_code
_entity_poly.pdbx_strand_id
1 'polypeptide(L)'
;MKKTSIMVCGLFFSVLFFSGCSRFNISSIAVGPGNICGMAGGEGYDQKMVAFQVIGKGLEPENALSKAEAVLMAQRAAVADGYRQLAEKVHGVYVDAVMQSGRGIITHDAIRVQTQSWLRGAEIMEIYQGDHGITNAKLRLKIALNHTVIGGWNGISFD
;
A
#
# COMPACT_ATOMS: atom_id res chain seq x y z
N MET A 1 -60.57 -5.91 -7.08
CA MET A 1 -61.32 -4.84 -7.78
C MET A 1 -61.22 -3.56 -6.97
N LYS A 2 -61.18 -2.41 -7.68
CA LYS A 2 -61.22 -1.01 -7.19
C LYS A 2 -59.88 -0.36 -6.81
N LYS A 3 -59.28 0.20 -7.88
CA LYS A 3 -58.48 1.43 -7.90
C LYS A 3 -59.32 2.58 -7.33
N THR A 4 -58.70 3.54 -6.64
CA THR A 4 -58.93 4.99 -6.85
C THR A 4 -57.87 5.82 -6.13
N SER A 5 -57.14 6.58 -6.95
CA SER A 5 -56.36 7.78 -6.63
C SER A 5 -57.28 8.92 -6.16
N ILE A 6 -56.78 9.87 -5.36
CA ILE A 6 -56.98 11.32 -5.56
C ILE A 6 -56.11 12.12 -4.57
N MET A 7 -55.46 13.11 -5.17
CA MET A 7 -54.54 14.12 -4.68
C MET A 7 -55.30 15.43 -4.44
N VAL A 8 -55.25 16.03 -3.25
CA VAL A 8 -55.48 17.47 -2.98
C VAL A 8 -54.77 17.80 -1.65
N CYS A 9 -53.62 18.48 -1.67
CA CYS A 9 -53.44 19.95 -1.61
C CYS A 9 -53.80 20.56 -0.25
N GLY A 10 -52.77 21.00 0.48
CA GLY A 10 -52.84 21.78 1.72
C GLY A 10 -51.42 22.06 2.20
N LEU A 11 -50.74 23.03 1.58
CA LEU A 11 -50.46 24.32 2.22
C LEU A 11 -49.78 24.15 3.59
N PHE A 12 -48.45 24.08 3.63
CA PHE A 12 -47.61 24.71 4.67
C PHE A 12 -46.13 24.54 4.27
N PHE A 13 -45.35 25.62 4.42
CA PHE A 13 -43.91 25.75 4.14
C PHE A 13 -43.47 26.06 2.70
N SER A 14 -44.00 27.19 2.21
CA SER A 14 -43.28 28.11 1.33
C SER A 14 -42.57 29.19 2.17
N VAL A 15 -41.49 29.77 1.63
CA VAL A 15 -40.60 30.85 2.14
C VAL A 15 -39.45 30.29 2.99
N LEU A 16 -38.24 30.08 2.46
CA LEU A 16 -37.32 31.15 2.04
C LEU A 16 -36.49 30.76 0.81
N PHE A 17 -36.68 31.58 -0.23
CA PHE A 17 -35.71 31.91 -1.26
C PHE A 17 -34.44 32.50 -0.60
N PHE A 18 -33.26 31.94 -0.86
CA PHE A 18 -32.03 32.73 -0.90
C PHE A 18 -31.24 32.33 -2.14
N SER A 19 -31.36 33.18 -3.16
CA SER A 19 -30.48 33.24 -4.30
C SER A 19 -29.11 33.71 -3.83
N GLY A 20 -28.08 32.91 -4.09
CA GLY A 20 -26.69 33.22 -3.75
C GLY A 20 -25.75 32.40 -4.62
N CYS A 21 -25.52 32.85 -5.86
CA CYS A 21 -24.44 32.35 -6.70
C CYS A 21 -23.10 32.93 -6.21
N SER A 22 -22.37 32.22 -5.34
CA SER A 22 -20.93 32.39 -5.20
C SER A 22 -20.22 31.29 -5.99
N ARG A 23 -19.54 31.69 -7.06
CA ARG A 23 -18.59 30.84 -7.78
C ARG A 23 -17.45 30.51 -6.82
N PHE A 24 -17.39 29.28 -6.32
CA PHE A 24 -16.23 28.80 -5.58
C PHE A 24 -15.05 28.66 -6.55
N ASN A 25 -14.14 29.63 -6.49
CA ASN A 25 -12.79 29.49 -7.03
C ASN A 25 -12.08 28.42 -6.19
N ILE A 26 -11.80 27.26 -6.77
CA ILE A 26 -10.91 26.26 -6.16
C ILE A 26 -9.48 26.72 -6.43
N SER A 27 -8.97 27.58 -5.56
CA SER A 27 -7.55 27.95 -5.52
C SER A 27 -7.08 28.02 -4.07
N SER A 28 -7.11 26.85 -3.42
CA SER A 28 -6.20 26.52 -2.31
C SER A 28 -6.47 25.07 -1.88
N ILE A 29 -5.64 24.16 -2.37
CA ILE A 29 -5.50 22.84 -1.75
C ILE A 29 -4.80 23.10 -0.41
N ALA A 30 -5.58 23.13 0.68
CA ALA A 30 -5.02 23.01 2.01
C ALA A 30 -4.39 21.61 2.12
N VAL A 31 -3.06 21.56 2.11
CA VAL A 31 -2.26 20.34 2.19
C VAL A 31 -2.29 19.86 3.65
N GLY A 32 -3.23 18.97 3.96
CA GLY A 32 -3.13 18.10 5.13
C GLY A 32 -2.12 16.98 4.88
N PRO A 33 -1.47 16.43 5.93
CA PRO A 33 -0.62 15.25 5.79
C PRO A 33 -1.48 14.04 5.39
N GLY A 34 -1.47 13.68 4.11
CA GLY A 34 -2.22 12.52 3.63
C GLY A 34 -2.60 12.48 2.14
N ASN A 35 -2.45 13.56 1.37
CA ASN A 35 -2.90 13.58 -0.03
C ASN A 35 -2.12 12.59 -0.91
N ILE A 36 -2.86 11.77 -1.65
CA ILE A 36 -2.33 10.95 -2.76
C ILE A 36 -2.20 11.88 -3.96
N CYS A 37 -1.00 11.99 -4.55
CA CYS A 37 -0.75 12.88 -5.70
C CYS A 37 -1.65 12.50 -6.88
N GLY A 38 -2.72 13.28 -7.08
CA GLY A 38 -3.50 13.34 -8.31
C GLY A 38 -3.19 14.64 -9.04
N MET A 39 -2.42 14.51 -10.13
CA MET A 39 -2.25 15.40 -11.29
C MET A 39 -2.38 16.92 -11.05
N ALA A 40 -1.22 17.56 -10.85
CA ALA A 40 -0.97 18.92 -11.32
C ALA A 40 0.25 18.86 -12.26
N GLY A 41 0.05 19.24 -13.51
CA GLY A 41 1.13 19.49 -14.44
C GLY A 41 1.98 20.65 -13.94
N GLY A 42 3.29 20.44 -13.86
CA GLY A 42 4.25 21.44 -13.41
C GLY A 42 5.63 20.82 -13.33
N GLU A 43 6.44 21.15 -14.35
CA GLU A 43 7.90 21.22 -14.38
C GLU A 43 8.69 20.07 -13.73
N GLY A 44 9.38 19.32 -14.61
CA GLY A 44 10.24 18.21 -14.27
C GLY A 44 11.37 18.60 -13.33
N TYR A 45 11.13 18.44 -12.05
CA TYR A 45 12.17 17.98 -11.15
C TYR A 45 12.56 16.58 -11.62
N ASP A 46 13.85 16.35 -11.87
CA ASP A 46 14.45 15.03 -12.03
C ASP A 46 14.32 14.29 -10.69
N GLN A 47 13.08 13.91 -10.36
CA GLN A 47 12.75 13.15 -9.17
C GLN A 47 13.31 11.77 -9.43
N LYS A 48 14.48 11.47 -8.84
CA LYS A 48 15.09 10.16 -8.87
C LYS A 48 14.11 9.15 -8.25
N MET A 49 13.26 8.58 -9.08
CA MET A 49 12.29 7.57 -8.71
C MET A 49 12.97 6.21 -8.80
N VAL A 50 12.97 5.48 -7.69
CA VAL A 50 13.42 4.09 -7.66
C VAL A 50 12.19 3.20 -7.67
N ALA A 51 12.17 2.25 -8.60
CA ALA A 51 11.12 1.25 -8.71
C ALA A 51 11.63 -0.10 -8.20
N PHE A 52 10.95 -0.65 -7.20
CA PHE A 52 11.17 -2.00 -6.71
C PHE A 52 10.12 -2.93 -7.31
N GLN A 53 10.54 -4.12 -7.70
CA GLN A 53 9.66 -5.17 -8.22
C GLN A 53 9.92 -6.47 -7.46
N VAL A 54 8.84 -7.20 -7.20
CA VAL A 54 8.85 -8.50 -6.52
C VAL A 54 7.82 -9.44 -7.12
N ILE A 55 8.00 -10.73 -6.88
CA ILE A 55 7.04 -11.77 -7.23
C ILE A 55 6.72 -12.52 -5.96
N GLY A 56 5.53 -12.27 -5.41
CA GLY A 56 5.00 -13.01 -4.27
C GLY A 56 4.39 -14.33 -4.72
N LYS A 57 4.46 -15.35 -3.86
CA LYS A 57 3.93 -16.69 -4.14
C LYS A 57 2.94 -17.13 -3.07
N GLY A 58 1.90 -17.83 -3.50
CA GLY A 58 0.91 -18.44 -2.63
C GLY A 58 0.54 -19.81 -3.15
N LEU A 59 0.28 -20.75 -2.24
CA LEU A 59 -0.09 -22.12 -2.58
C LEU A 59 -1.54 -22.36 -2.19
N GLU A 60 -2.27 -23.05 -3.04
CA GLU A 60 -3.60 -23.55 -2.74
C GLU A 60 -3.55 -24.56 -1.59
N PRO A 61 -4.32 -24.35 -0.51
CA PRO A 61 -4.37 -25.30 0.59
C PRO A 61 -5.16 -26.55 0.19
N GLU A 62 -4.68 -27.70 0.64
CA GLU A 62 -5.35 -28.99 0.40
C GLU A 62 -6.69 -29.11 1.17
N ASN A 63 -6.84 -28.36 2.26
CA ASN A 63 -8.00 -28.42 3.16
C ASN A 63 -9.12 -27.41 2.82
N ALA A 64 -9.18 -26.88 1.61
CA ALA A 64 -10.25 -25.97 1.20
C ALA A 64 -11.58 -26.70 0.97
N LEU A 65 -12.72 -26.06 1.25
CA LEU A 65 -14.05 -26.64 1.02
C LEU A 65 -14.39 -26.68 -0.47
N SER A 66 -13.87 -25.72 -1.24
CA SER A 66 -14.06 -25.63 -2.68
C SER A 66 -12.78 -25.21 -3.39
N LYS A 67 -12.62 -25.64 -4.65
CA LYS A 67 -11.50 -25.21 -5.50
C LYS A 67 -11.44 -23.69 -5.64
N ALA A 68 -12.60 -23.03 -5.77
CA ALA A 68 -12.65 -21.57 -5.85
C ALA A 68 -12.12 -20.91 -4.57
N GLU A 69 -12.41 -21.51 -3.41
CA GLU A 69 -11.91 -21.04 -2.12
C GLU A 69 -10.39 -21.18 -2.03
N ALA A 70 -9.85 -22.33 -2.47
CA ALA A 70 -8.42 -22.58 -2.51
C ALA A 70 -7.67 -21.52 -3.36
N VAL A 71 -8.18 -21.23 -4.56
CA VAL A 71 -7.63 -20.20 -5.47
C VAL A 71 -7.59 -18.84 -4.76
N LEU A 72 -8.69 -18.45 -4.10
CA LEU A 72 -8.77 -17.17 -3.40
C LEU A 72 -7.76 -17.10 -2.23
N MET A 73 -7.56 -18.20 -1.50
CA MET A 73 -6.55 -18.27 -0.44
C MET A 73 -5.13 -18.14 -1.02
N ALA A 74 -4.83 -18.84 -2.12
CA ALA A 74 -3.53 -18.76 -2.78
C ALA A 74 -3.24 -17.35 -3.30
N GLN A 75 -4.22 -16.68 -3.91
CA GLN A 75 -4.08 -15.29 -4.36
C GLN A 75 -3.77 -14.34 -3.19
N ARG A 76 -4.48 -14.47 -2.06
CA ARG A 76 -4.23 -13.66 -0.86
C ARG A 76 -2.84 -13.90 -0.30
N ALA A 77 -2.41 -15.16 -0.23
CA ALA A 77 -1.07 -15.52 0.23
C ALA A 77 0.01 -14.94 -0.70
N ALA A 78 -0.16 -15.02 -2.02
CA ALA A 78 0.77 -14.47 -3.00
C ALA A 78 0.92 -12.94 -2.86
N VAL A 79 -0.18 -12.22 -2.66
CA VAL A 79 -0.15 -10.77 -2.47
C VAL A 79 0.52 -10.41 -1.14
N ALA A 80 0.18 -11.10 -0.05
CA ALA A 80 0.81 -10.87 1.26
C ALA A 80 2.33 -11.15 1.22
N ASP A 81 2.74 -12.21 0.54
CA ASP A 81 4.14 -12.54 0.32
C ASP A 81 4.88 -11.46 -0.48
N GLY A 82 4.24 -10.93 -1.53
CA GLY A 82 4.78 -9.81 -2.29
C GLY A 82 4.99 -8.56 -1.43
N TYR A 83 4.02 -8.20 -0.60
CA TYR A 83 4.17 -7.05 0.31
C TYR A 83 5.30 -7.24 1.32
N ARG A 84 5.45 -8.44 1.88
CA ARG A 84 6.57 -8.78 2.78
C ARG A 84 7.91 -8.61 2.05
N GLN A 85 8.06 -9.16 0.85
CA GLN A 85 9.28 -9.00 0.06
C GLN A 85 9.58 -7.53 -0.28
N LEU A 86 8.54 -6.71 -0.55
CA LEU A 86 8.73 -5.27 -0.76
C LEU A 86 9.20 -4.57 0.52
N ALA A 87 8.61 -4.88 1.67
CA ALA A 87 9.00 -4.30 2.95
C ALA A 87 10.46 -4.62 3.27
N GLU A 88 10.88 -5.86 3.09
CA GLU A 88 12.27 -6.31 3.28
C GLU A 88 13.23 -5.62 2.30
N LYS A 89 12.85 -5.47 1.02
CA LYS A 89 13.70 -4.78 0.02
C LYS A 89 13.87 -3.28 0.30
N VAL A 90 12.85 -2.64 0.84
CA VAL A 90 12.85 -1.18 1.07
C VAL A 90 13.47 -0.82 2.42
N HIS A 91 13.07 -1.52 3.48
CA HIS A 91 13.41 -1.18 4.86
C HIS A 91 14.46 -2.12 5.47
N GLY A 92 14.77 -3.24 4.80
CA GLY A 92 15.61 -4.28 5.35
C GLY A 92 14.89 -5.14 6.39
N VAL A 93 15.67 -5.95 7.09
CA VAL A 93 15.19 -6.91 8.09
C VAL A 93 16.07 -6.77 9.35
N TYR A 94 15.45 -6.86 10.52
CA TYR A 94 16.15 -7.02 11.78
C TYR A 94 16.34 -8.52 12.04
N VAL A 95 17.58 -8.94 12.28
CA VAL A 95 17.93 -10.34 12.56
C VAL A 95 18.48 -10.45 13.98
N ASP A 96 17.82 -11.25 14.80
CA ASP A 96 18.28 -11.64 16.13
C ASP A 96 18.63 -13.13 16.11
N ALA A 97 19.86 -13.47 16.52
CA ALA A 97 20.38 -14.82 16.45
C ALA A 97 20.99 -15.21 17.81
N VAL A 98 20.52 -16.33 18.36
CA VAL A 98 21.00 -16.88 19.63
C VAL A 98 21.60 -18.24 19.37
N MET A 99 22.91 -18.36 19.60
CA MET A 99 23.64 -19.62 19.51
C MET A 99 24.19 -20.01 20.88
N GLN A 100 23.96 -21.24 21.30
CA GLN A 100 24.54 -21.85 22.50
C GLN A 100 25.51 -22.95 22.08
N SER A 101 26.71 -22.95 22.66
CA SER A 101 27.75 -23.94 22.38
C SER A 101 28.30 -24.55 23.67
N GLY A 102 28.48 -25.86 23.67
CA GLY A 102 29.03 -26.63 24.78
C GLY A 102 30.04 -27.66 24.30
N ARG A 103 31.22 -27.73 24.93
CA ARG A 103 32.32 -28.66 24.58
C ARG A 103 32.74 -28.60 23.10
N GLY A 104 32.70 -27.41 22.50
CA GLY A 104 33.10 -27.19 21.10
C GLY A 104 32.03 -27.55 20.07
N ILE A 105 30.79 -27.86 20.48
CA ILE A 105 29.67 -28.19 19.59
C ILE A 105 28.49 -27.23 19.85
N ILE A 106 27.80 -26.82 18.78
CA ILE A 106 26.57 -26.02 18.88
C ILE A 106 25.43 -26.90 19.40
N THR A 107 24.83 -26.51 20.53
CA THR A 107 23.73 -27.25 21.17
C THR A 107 22.36 -26.65 20.83
N HIS A 108 22.29 -25.34 20.58
CA HIS A 108 21.06 -24.65 20.20
C HIS A 108 21.40 -23.48 19.29
N ASP A 109 20.62 -23.31 18.22
CA ASP A 109 20.70 -22.16 17.32
C ASP A 109 19.27 -21.73 16.96
N ALA A 110 18.97 -20.45 17.12
CA ALA A 110 17.68 -19.86 16.81
C ALA A 110 17.87 -18.49 16.16
N ILE A 111 17.28 -18.31 14.98
CA ILE A 111 17.33 -17.06 14.21
C ILE A 111 15.90 -16.51 14.09
N ARG A 112 15.71 -15.26 14.52
CA ARG A 112 14.45 -14.52 14.44
C ARG A 112 14.63 -13.34 13.49
N VAL A 113 13.74 -13.26 12.51
CA VAL A 113 13.73 -12.16 11.53
C VAL A 113 12.46 -11.36 11.68
N GLN A 114 12.59 -10.04 11.74
CA GLN A 114 11.47 -9.11 11.89
C GLN A 114 11.62 -7.94 10.91
N THR A 115 10.50 -7.47 10.35
CA THR A 115 10.47 -6.28 9.51
C THR A 115 9.18 -5.51 9.79
N GLN A 116 9.28 -4.19 9.88
CA GLN A 116 8.16 -3.29 10.12
C GLN A 116 8.32 -2.10 9.18
N SER A 117 7.37 -1.88 8.29
CA SER A 117 7.43 -0.80 7.31
C SER A 117 6.04 -0.36 6.88
N TRP A 118 5.90 0.93 6.59
CA TRP A 118 4.72 1.49 5.93
C TRP A 118 5.00 1.59 4.43
N LEU A 119 4.35 0.74 3.63
CA LEU A 119 4.45 0.79 2.18
C LEU A 119 3.32 1.65 1.60
N ARG A 120 3.66 2.76 0.95
CA ARG A 120 2.69 3.64 0.27
C ARG A 120 2.90 3.60 -1.25
N GLY A 121 1.80 3.44 -2.00
CA GLY A 121 1.86 3.44 -3.46
C GLY A 121 2.39 2.15 -4.09
N ALA A 122 2.32 1.03 -3.37
CA ALA A 122 2.55 -0.29 -3.95
C ALA A 122 1.37 -0.68 -4.84
N GLU A 123 1.69 -1.16 -6.04
CA GLU A 123 0.76 -1.51 -7.10
C GLU A 123 0.86 -3.01 -7.39
N ILE A 124 -0.28 -3.69 -7.47
CA ILE A 124 -0.37 -5.09 -7.91
C ILE A 124 -0.51 -5.06 -9.43
N MET A 125 0.53 -5.50 -10.13
CA MET A 125 0.60 -5.44 -11.59
C MET A 125 -0.19 -6.58 -12.24
N GLU A 126 0.00 -7.79 -11.72
CA GLU A 126 -0.54 -9.00 -12.31
C GLU A 126 -0.64 -10.08 -11.23
N ILE A 127 -1.72 -10.86 -11.29
CA ILE A 127 -1.85 -12.11 -10.53
C ILE A 127 -2.16 -13.20 -11.54
N TYR A 128 -1.32 -14.23 -11.57
CA TYR A 128 -1.51 -15.36 -12.45
C TYR A 128 -1.30 -16.67 -11.70
N GLN A 129 -2.09 -17.65 -12.05
CA GLN A 129 -2.00 -18.99 -11.49
C GLN A 129 -1.08 -19.83 -12.37
N GLY A 130 -0.03 -20.39 -11.76
CA GLY A 130 0.87 -21.34 -12.38
C GLY A 130 0.44 -22.78 -12.11
N ASP A 131 1.34 -23.69 -12.45
CA ASP A 131 1.10 -25.12 -12.27
C ASP A 131 1.07 -25.51 -10.79
N HIS A 132 0.44 -26.66 -10.49
CA HIS A 132 0.41 -27.27 -9.16
C HIS A 132 -0.22 -26.40 -8.06
N GLY A 133 -1.18 -25.54 -8.40
CA GLY A 133 -1.89 -24.70 -7.42
C GLY A 133 -1.05 -23.55 -6.88
N ILE A 134 0.06 -23.20 -7.53
CA ILE A 134 0.89 -22.06 -7.15
C ILE A 134 0.36 -20.79 -7.85
N THR A 135 -0.02 -19.79 -7.07
CA THR A 135 -0.37 -18.46 -7.57
C THR A 135 0.81 -17.50 -7.39
N ASN A 136 1.11 -16.72 -8.42
CA ASN A 136 2.16 -15.70 -8.40
C ASN A 136 1.51 -14.31 -8.51
N ALA A 137 2.00 -13.36 -7.72
CA ALA A 137 1.58 -11.96 -7.76
C ALA A 137 2.79 -11.07 -8.03
N LYS A 138 2.78 -10.35 -9.16
CA LYS A 138 3.80 -9.34 -9.49
C LYS A 138 3.40 -8.01 -8.86
N LEU A 139 4.24 -7.51 -7.97
CA LEU A 139 4.03 -6.21 -7.32
C LEU A 139 5.15 -5.25 -7.68
N ARG A 140 4.79 -3.96 -7.76
CA ARG A 140 5.71 -2.87 -8.03
C ARG A 140 5.51 -1.75 -7.00
N LEU A 141 6.61 -1.17 -6.54
CA LEU A 141 6.58 -0.01 -5.67
C LEU A 141 7.49 1.07 -6.25
N LYS A 142 6.96 2.28 -6.43
CA LYS A 142 7.72 3.44 -6.90
C LYS A 142 7.90 4.41 -5.75
N ILE A 143 9.14 4.73 -5.41
CA ILE A 143 9.49 5.67 -4.34
C ILE A 143 10.20 6.87 -4.96
N ALA A 144 9.69 8.06 -4.70
CA ALA A 144 10.40 9.31 -4.99
C ALA A 144 11.44 9.54 -3.90
N LEU A 145 12.73 9.47 -4.26
CA LEU A 145 13.79 9.83 -3.33
C LEU A 145 13.92 11.35 -3.33
N ASN A 146 13.36 12.00 -2.30
CA ASN A 146 13.69 13.38 -2.05
C ASN A 146 15.01 13.43 -1.28
N HIS A 147 16.10 13.76 -1.98
CA HIS A 147 17.35 14.09 -1.30
C HIS A 147 17.24 15.54 -0.84
N THR A 148 16.66 15.79 0.34
CA THR A 148 17.02 17.02 1.05
C THR A 148 18.41 16.80 1.60
N VAL A 149 19.44 17.28 0.90
CA VAL A 149 20.73 17.56 1.54
C VAL A 149 20.40 18.46 2.72
N ILE A 150 20.55 17.95 3.94
CA ILE A 150 20.50 18.79 5.13
C ILE A 150 21.79 19.62 5.06
N GLY A 151 21.72 20.74 4.33
CA GLY A 151 22.77 21.73 4.30
C GLY A 151 22.97 22.28 5.70
N GLY A 152 24.13 22.00 6.29
CA GLY A 152 24.44 22.44 7.64
C GLY A 152 25.63 21.77 8.30
N TRP A 153 26.71 21.48 7.58
CA TRP A 153 28.03 21.26 8.19
C TRP A 153 29.05 22.11 7.45
N ASN A 154 29.11 23.39 7.82
CA ASN A 154 30.31 24.20 7.61
C ASN A 154 31.31 23.84 8.71
N GLY A 155 32.48 23.34 8.31
CA GLY A 155 33.69 23.37 9.14
C GLY A 155 33.97 22.12 9.97
N ILE A 156 34.80 21.24 9.40
CA ILE A 156 36.03 20.76 10.06
C ILE A 156 37.00 20.39 8.94
N SER A 157 37.91 21.31 8.63
CA SER A 157 39.17 20.97 7.99
C SER A 157 39.98 20.13 8.98
N PHE A 158 40.38 18.94 8.57
CA PHE A 158 41.53 18.28 9.19
C PHE A 158 42.76 18.87 8.53
N ASP A 159 43.53 19.62 9.31
CA ASP A 159 44.92 19.97 8.99
C ASP A 159 45.77 18.71 8.83
#